data_AF-A0A958HXC5-F1
#
_entry.id   AF-A0A958HXC5-F1
#
_cell.length_a   1.000
_cell.length_b   1.000
_cell.length_c   1.000
_cell.angle_alpha   90.00
_cell.angle_beta   90.00
_cell.angle_gamma   90.00
#
_symmetry.space_group_name_H-M   'P 1'
#
loop_
_entity.id
_entity.type
_entity.pdbx_description
1 polymer ?
#
loop_
_entity_poly.entity_id
_entity_poly.type
_entity_poly.pdbx_seq_one_letter_code
_entity_poly.pdbx_strand_id
1 'polypeptide(L)'
;DTGAELSRDPIYGFDFEAYYVYKSTEPSFQEIKTITDGFGNPFLFEPLAIFDLDNGLKGLHPVSIGSELGENSNLGVTYNMGTDSGLEHNFVDVDVTNGRTYYYAIASVDQGYIPAFYPDISEKEALQVISPTECAVNIQVDPLGRPISFDPNTIQVIPTELSAGWMEPRVSDAGIEHTGGRGTGRVEVQVYNPHQVLTNHRYRVEFEDDGRFEQFDTLRYTGFTNKMVVKSLTDDATLLNVLNPKNNDLSEDMITEGFRVILHNDTTKVDTNASYWSTGSSPLKAYGLTGVNTGQPVARDYEIRVLGAGADTSLNRRPTNFQVWDVTDPDDPFRLIFLLTEQSEPEVLDHGDRITIFNNRTDLKRLWGIEFRYPGDVDSTARIAPAPGDVLQVITRKIFDRNDSFEFTMIGNDFDDVKTKNELDDIYTVPDPYIAVSTLERKVVNEEEGRGDRKIDFVNLPKRCTIKIFTVSGRLVRTLDHSATEKNRRLAWDLRTKDGLEISHGIYFYVVDAPGIGSKTGKFAVIK
;
A
#
# COMPACT_ATOMS: atom_id res chain seq x y z
N ASP A 1 0.25 10.96 5.82
CA ASP A 1 -0.27 11.94 6.80
C ASP A 1 -1.76 12.21 6.60
N THR A 2 -2.64 11.29 7.02
CA THR A 2 -4.10 11.47 6.87
C THR A 2 -4.66 12.66 7.67
N GLY A 3 -3.87 13.23 8.60
CA GLY A 3 -4.29 14.38 9.40
C GLY A 3 -4.50 15.64 8.56
N ALA A 4 -3.64 15.86 7.55
CA ALA A 4 -3.78 16.99 6.64
C ALA A 4 -5.04 16.88 5.76
N GLU A 5 -5.35 15.68 5.24
CA GLU A 5 -6.54 15.41 4.40
C GLU A 5 -7.86 15.68 5.13
N LEU A 6 -7.86 15.48 6.45
CA LEU A 6 -9.02 15.70 7.33
C LEU A 6 -8.96 17.05 8.07
N SER A 7 -7.99 17.89 7.75
CA SER A 7 -7.88 19.22 8.35
C SER A 7 -9.00 20.12 7.84
N ARG A 8 -9.51 21.00 8.71
CA ARG A 8 -10.63 21.89 8.40
C ARG A 8 -10.25 23.34 8.60
N ASP A 9 -10.21 24.11 7.52
CA ASP A 9 -10.13 25.55 7.54
C ASP A 9 -11.44 26.15 8.12
N PRO A 10 -11.37 27.10 9.09
CA PRO A 10 -12.56 27.71 9.69
C PRO A 10 -13.46 28.50 8.72
N ILE A 11 -12.92 28.95 7.59
CA ILE A 11 -13.58 29.75 6.55
C ILE A 11 -13.94 28.86 5.37
N TYR A 12 -12.96 28.11 4.86
CA TYR A 12 -13.04 27.40 3.59
C TYR A 12 -13.45 25.92 3.70
N GLY A 13 -13.57 25.38 4.91
CA GLY A 13 -14.10 24.03 5.12
C GLY A 13 -13.00 22.97 5.04
N PHE A 14 -13.29 21.83 4.41
CA PHE A 14 -12.27 20.81 4.16
C PHE A 14 -11.73 21.06 2.75
N ASP A 15 -10.54 21.65 2.67
CA ASP A 15 -9.97 22.22 1.46
C ASP A 15 -8.58 21.67 1.15
N PHE A 16 -8.20 20.51 1.68
CA PHE A 16 -6.99 19.80 1.25
C PHE A 16 -7.08 19.40 -0.24
N GLU A 17 -5.98 19.53 -0.97
CA GLU A 17 -5.92 19.15 -2.39
C GLU A 17 -4.80 18.17 -2.76
N ALA A 18 -3.58 18.43 -2.30
CA ALA A 18 -2.42 17.68 -2.79
C ALA A 18 -1.30 17.56 -1.76
N TYR A 19 -0.42 16.58 -1.99
CA TYR A 19 0.90 16.51 -1.40
C TYR A 19 1.97 16.86 -2.43
N TYR A 20 2.87 17.76 -2.03
CA TYR A 20 4.10 18.03 -2.74
C TYR A 20 5.24 17.32 -2.03
N VAL A 21 6.07 16.62 -2.79
CA VAL A 21 7.32 16.04 -2.31
C VAL A 21 8.47 16.91 -2.77
N TYR A 22 9.28 17.37 -1.84
CA TYR A 22 10.49 18.15 -2.09
C TYR A 22 11.74 17.34 -1.81
N LYS A 23 12.80 17.60 -2.58
CA LYS A 23 14.13 17.02 -2.40
C LYS A 23 15.17 18.11 -2.61
N SER A 24 16.06 18.29 -1.65
CA SER A 24 17.21 19.19 -1.77
C SER A 24 18.48 18.50 -1.30
N THR A 25 19.63 19.03 -1.68
CA THR A 25 20.93 18.60 -1.15
C THR A 25 21.45 19.51 -0.05
N GLU A 26 20.66 20.54 0.30
CA GLU A 26 20.87 21.43 1.44
C GLU A 26 19.58 21.60 2.26
N PRO A 27 19.68 21.85 3.57
CA PRO A 27 18.52 21.79 4.49
C PRO A 27 17.52 22.94 4.35
N SER A 28 17.85 24.04 3.66
CA SER A 28 16.99 25.22 3.51
C SER A 28 16.14 25.24 2.23
N PHE A 29 16.23 24.19 1.41
CA PHE A 29 15.52 23.99 0.15
C PHE A 29 15.66 25.16 -0.87
N GLN A 30 16.65 26.03 -0.70
CA GLN A 30 16.92 27.13 -1.62
C GLN A 30 17.41 26.65 -2.98
N GLU A 31 18.07 25.48 -3.06
CA GLU A 31 18.52 24.90 -4.34
C GLU A 31 17.34 24.67 -5.30
N ILE A 32 16.21 24.24 -4.76
CA ILE A 32 14.98 23.95 -5.53
C ILE A 32 14.02 25.13 -5.61
N LYS A 33 14.38 26.29 -5.04
CA LYS A 33 13.58 27.52 -5.16
C LYS A 33 13.80 28.16 -6.53
N THR A 34 13.28 27.53 -7.57
CA THR A 34 13.56 27.87 -8.97
C THR A 34 12.37 28.52 -9.67
N ILE A 35 11.15 28.33 -9.17
CA ILE A 35 9.93 28.90 -9.77
C ILE A 35 9.85 30.39 -9.42
N THR A 36 9.92 31.24 -10.45
CA THR A 36 9.96 32.68 -10.28
C THR A 36 8.57 33.31 -10.29
N ASP A 37 8.43 34.41 -9.56
CA ASP A 37 7.33 35.35 -9.73
C ASP A 37 7.38 36.05 -11.11
N GLY A 38 6.33 36.80 -11.44
CA GLY A 38 6.22 37.58 -12.67
C GLY A 38 7.25 38.72 -12.80
N PHE A 39 8.04 38.99 -11.76
CA PHE A 39 9.13 39.96 -11.73
C PHE A 39 10.51 39.29 -11.86
N GLY A 40 10.57 37.96 -11.93
CA GLY A 40 11.80 37.18 -12.05
C GLY A 40 12.49 36.86 -10.72
N ASN A 41 11.84 37.07 -9.57
CA ASN A 41 12.37 36.68 -8.27
C ASN A 41 12.01 35.23 -7.97
N PRO A 42 12.98 34.38 -7.53
CA PRO A 42 12.66 33.01 -7.12
C PRO A 42 11.72 32.97 -5.91
N PHE A 43 10.59 32.28 -6.04
CA PHE A 43 9.47 32.36 -5.10
C PHE A 43 8.99 30.99 -4.59
N LEU A 44 8.60 30.06 -5.47
CA LEU A 44 8.14 28.72 -5.07
C LEU A 44 9.25 27.67 -5.23
N PHE A 45 9.14 26.59 -4.46
CA PHE A 45 9.96 25.40 -4.63
C PHE A 45 9.46 24.56 -5.80
N GLU A 46 10.39 23.99 -6.56
CA GLU A 46 10.10 23.00 -7.59
C GLU A 46 9.88 21.63 -6.92
N PRO A 47 8.66 21.05 -7.01
CA PRO A 47 8.39 19.76 -6.42
C PRO A 47 9.07 18.64 -7.22
N LEU A 48 9.59 17.64 -6.50
CA LEU A 48 10.03 16.37 -7.08
C LEU A 48 8.84 15.55 -7.56
N ALA A 49 7.73 15.56 -6.81
CA ALA A 49 6.48 14.89 -7.16
C ALA A 49 5.28 15.64 -6.58
N ILE A 50 4.13 15.49 -7.23
CA ILE A 50 2.84 16.02 -6.79
C ILE A 50 1.84 14.87 -6.83
N PHE A 51 1.14 14.65 -5.70
CA PHE A 51 0.06 13.67 -5.58
C PHE A 51 -1.22 14.41 -5.19
N ASP A 52 -2.20 14.42 -6.08
CA ASP A 52 -3.39 15.23 -6.00
C ASP A 52 -4.66 14.39 -5.98
N LEU A 53 -5.74 14.93 -5.43
CA LEU A 53 -7.04 14.25 -5.42
C LEU A 53 -7.53 13.97 -6.86
N ASP A 54 -8.09 12.78 -7.10
CA ASP A 54 -8.80 12.46 -8.35
C ASP A 54 -10.22 13.05 -8.28
N ASN A 55 -10.31 14.36 -8.48
CA ASN A 55 -11.52 15.16 -8.32
C ASN A 55 -11.78 16.10 -9.52
N GLY A 56 -10.97 16.01 -10.57
CA GLY A 56 -11.03 16.85 -11.76
C GLY A 56 -10.12 18.09 -11.73
N LEU A 57 -9.49 18.39 -10.60
CA LEU A 57 -8.63 19.57 -10.43
C LEU A 57 -7.20 19.24 -10.86
N LYS A 58 -6.68 20.00 -11.82
CA LYS A 58 -5.33 19.78 -12.36
C LYS A 58 -4.79 21.01 -13.08
N GLY A 59 -3.47 21.01 -13.28
CA GLY A 59 -2.76 22.10 -13.92
C GLY A 59 -2.65 23.34 -13.03
N LEU A 60 -2.39 24.49 -13.63
CA LEU A 60 -2.14 25.71 -12.86
C LEU A 60 -3.43 26.26 -12.23
N HIS A 61 -3.37 26.57 -10.94
CA HIS A 61 -4.46 27.25 -10.25
C HIS A 61 -4.72 28.62 -10.90
N PRO A 62 -5.98 29.02 -11.12
CA PRO A 62 -6.30 30.26 -11.85
C PRO A 62 -6.07 31.54 -11.04
N VAL A 63 -5.97 31.45 -9.71
CA VAL A 63 -5.70 32.59 -8.82
C VAL A 63 -4.21 32.64 -8.54
N SER A 64 -3.57 33.75 -8.92
CA SER A 64 -2.17 34.01 -8.63
C SER A 64 -1.96 34.48 -7.20
N ILE A 65 -0.82 34.12 -6.64
CA ILE A 65 -0.46 34.42 -5.25
C ILE A 65 -0.41 35.94 -5.04
N GLY A 66 -1.05 36.42 -3.98
CA GLY A 66 -1.12 37.83 -3.61
C GLY A 66 -2.17 38.64 -4.37
N SER A 67 -2.82 38.07 -5.40
CA SER A 67 -3.88 38.76 -6.14
C SER A 67 -5.10 39.08 -5.28
N GLU A 68 -5.33 38.28 -4.24
CA GLU A 68 -6.38 38.49 -3.23
C GLU A 68 -6.19 39.77 -2.40
N LEU A 69 -5.00 40.36 -2.39
CA LEU A 69 -4.66 41.61 -1.70
C LEU A 69 -4.68 42.85 -2.62
N GLY A 70 -5.07 42.67 -3.89
CA GLY A 70 -5.18 43.73 -4.90
C GLY A 70 -4.07 43.71 -5.97
N GLU A 71 -4.23 44.53 -7.00
CA GLU A 71 -3.38 44.49 -8.22
C GLU A 71 -1.88 44.67 -7.94
N ASN A 72 -1.52 45.49 -6.94
CA ASN A 72 -0.12 45.76 -6.59
C ASN A 72 0.57 44.61 -5.83
N SER A 73 -0.20 43.64 -5.35
CA SER A 73 0.29 42.49 -4.58
C SER A 73 0.33 41.22 -5.42
N ASN A 74 -0.15 41.26 -6.67
CA ASN A 74 -0.16 40.12 -7.55
C ASN A 74 1.26 39.75 -7.99
N LEU A 75 1.74 38.60 -7.53
CA LEU A 75 3.08 38.11 -7.86
C LEU A 75 3.14 37.44 -9.22
N GLY A 76 2.02 37.18 -9.91
CA GLY A 76 2.02 36.56 -11.24
C GLY A 76 2.50 35.11 -11.26
N VAL A 77 2.51 34.43 -10.12
CA VAL A 77 2.84 33.01 -9.94
C VAL A 77 1.65 32.28 -9.32
N THR A 78 1.45 31.03 -9.70
CA THR A 78 0.34 30.18 -9.25
C THR A 78 0.86 28.79 -8.86
N TYR A 79 0.12 28.07 -8.02
CA TYR A 79 0.42 26.68 -7.71
C TYR A 79 0.04 25.73 -8.85
N ASN A 80 0.76 24.61 -8.95
CA ASN A 80 0.45 23.52 -9.86
C ASN A 80 -0.42 22.48 -9.13
N MET A 81 -1.70 22.40 -9.44
CA MET A 81 -2.63 21.51 -8.73
C MET A 81 -2.49 20.03 -9.10
N GLY A 82 -1.49 19.66 -9.93
CA GLY A 82 -1.21 18.28 -10.26
C GLY A 82 -1.81 17.84 -11.59
N THR A 83 -2.13 16.55 -11.70
CA THR A 83 -2.51 15.90 -12.97
C THR A 83 -3.83 15.13 -12.91
N ASP A 84 -4.54 15.21 -11.79
CA ASP A 84 -5.74 14.47 -11.43
C ASP A 84 -5.43 12.97 -11.30
N SER A 85 -4.37 12.65 -10.52
CA SER A 85 -3.75 11.32 -10.50
C SER A 85 -4.21 10.43 -9.35
N GLY A 86 -4.82 11.02 -8.31
CA GLY A 86 -5.11 10.35 -7.07
C GLY A 86 -3.96 10.46 -6.06
N LEU A 87 -4.30 10.36 -4.77
CA LEU A 87 -3.30 10.41 -3.71
C LEU A 87 -2.50 9.11 -3.65
N GLU A 88 -1.19 9.26 -3.51
CA GLU A 88 -0.27 8.18 -3.19
C GLU A 88 0.31 8.40 -1.79
N HIS A 89 0.29 7.36 -0.97
CA HIS A 89 0.84 7.39 0.40
C HIS A 89 2.21 6.70 0.49
N ASN A 90 2.85 6.46 -0.65
CA ASN A 90 4.19 5.92 -0.75
C ASN A 90 4.90 6.51 -1.98
N PHE A 91 6.14 6.93 -1.81
CA PHE A 91 6.97 7.44 -2.89
C PHE A 91 8.40 6.91 -2.76
N VAL A 92 8.93 6.41 -3.86
CA VAL A 92 10.31 5.87 -3.93
C VAL A 92 11.11 6.73 -4.89
N ASP A 93 12.07 7.47 -4.36
CA ASP A 93 13.04 8.20 -5.15
C ASP A 93 14.21 7.29 -5.53
N VAL A 94 14.35 7.02 -6.83
CA VAL A 94 15.43 6.21 -7.39
C VAL A 94 16.57 7.04 -8.00
N ASP A 95 16.39 8.36 -8.13
CA ASP A 95 17.38 9.26 -8.73
C ASP A 95 18.31 9.85 -7.68
N VAL A 96 19.00 8.97 -6.94
CA VAL A 96 19.85 9.36 -5.82
C VAL A 96 21.28 8.85 -5.98
N THR A 97 22.23 9.63 -5.47
CA THR A 97 23.64 9.23 -5.40
C THR A 97 23.95 8.70 -4.01
N ASN A 98 24.35 7.43 -3.92
CA ASN A 98 24.70 6.81 -2.64
C ASN A 98 25.81 7.56 -1.90
N GLY A 99 25.65 7.73 -0.60
CA GLY A 99 26.56 8.48 0.26
C GLY A 99 26.46 10.00 0.14
N ARG A 100 25.62 10.55 -0.75
CA ARG A 100 25.25 11.97 -0.72
C ARG A 100 24.12 12.18 0.27
N THR A 101 24.17 13.27 1.02
CA THR A 101 23.07 13.67 1.90
C THR A 101 21.97 14.32 1.07
N TYR A 102 20.73 13.89 1.30
CA TYR A 102 19.52 14.50 0.77
C TYR A 102 18.59 14.89 1.92
N TYR A 103 17.84 15.95 1.70
CA TYR A 103 16.78 16.42 2.57
C TYR A 103 15.47 16.30 1.82
N TYR A 104 14.50 15.60 2.42
CA TYR A 104 13.16 15.46 1.86
C TYR A 104 12.15 16.19 2.74
N ALA A 105 11.13 16.73 2.10
CA ALA A 105 9.99 17.31 2.80
C ALA A 105 8.68 16.95 2.08
N ILE A 106 7.60 16.84 2.85
CA ILE A 106 6.25 16.65 2.31
C ILE A 106 5.40 17.84 2.73
N ALA A 107 4.89 18.60 1.76
CA ALA A 107 4.00 19.72 2.02
C ALA A 107 2.57 19.39 1.58
N SER A 108 1.60 19.54 2.47
CA SER A 108 0.19 19.53 2.08
C SER A 108 -0.19 20.89 1.48
N VAL A 109 -0.89 20.87 0.36
CA VAL A 109 -1.38 22.05 -0.36
C VAL A 109 -2.90 22.07 -0.31
N ASP A 110 -3.47 23.23 0.04
CA ASP A 110 -4.92 23.44 0.01
C ASP A 110 -5.44 23.77 -1.40
N GLN A 111 -6.75 23.87 -1.55
CA GLN A 111 -7.42 24.16 -2.82
C GLN A 111 -7.40 25.65 -3.18
N GLY A 112 -7.14 26.54 -2.21
CA GLY A 112 -7.56 27.93 -2.30
C GLY A 112 -9.08 28.07 -2.49
N TYR A 113 -9.52 29.15 -3.15
CA TYR A 113 -10.94 29.28 -3.53
C TYR A 113 -11.15 30.19 -4.73
N ILE A 114 -11.97 29.72 -5.69
CA ILE A 114 -12.54 30.55 -6.76
C ILE A 114 -13.85 29.93 -7.29
N PRO A 115 -14.99 30.67 -7.32
CA PRO A 115 -16.30 30.11 -7.67
C PRO A 115 -16.39 29.45 -9.06
N ALA A 116 -15.61 29.94 -10.02
CA ALA A 116 -15.59 29.41 -11.39
C ALA A 116 -14.91 28.03 -11.49
N PHE A 117 -14.15 27.64 -10.48
CA PHE A 117 -13.40 26.39 -10.40
C PHE A 117 -13.92 25.50 -9.25
N TYR A 118 -14.51 26.10 -8.20
CA TYR A 118 -15.04 25.43 -7.01
C TYR A 118 -16.43 25.99 -6.63
N PRO A 119 -17.54 25.30 -6.98
CA PRO A 119 -18.85 25.86 -6.68
C PRO A 119 -19.23 25.82 -5.19
N ASP A 120 -18.74 24.89 -4.37
CA ASP A 120 -19.22 24.72 -2.99
C ASP A 120 -18.17 24.08 -2.04
N ILE A 121 -17.23 24.86 -1.50
CA ILE A 121 -16.26 24.36 -0.49
C ILE A 121 -16.70 24.62 0.97
N SER A 122 -17.61 25.58 1.18
CA SER A 122 -18.07 25.97 2.51
C SER A 122 -19.55 26.35 2.49
N GLU A 123 -20.21 26.19 3.64
CA GLU A 123 -21.60 26.63 3.86
C GLU A 123 -21.72 28.18 3.96
N LYS A 124 -20.59 28.89 4.01
CA LYS A 124 -20.55 30.35 4.10
C LYS A 124 -20.79 31.00 2.75
N GLU A 125 -21.69 31.97 2.71
CA GLU A 125 -21.92 32.79 1.52
C GLU A 125 -20.82 33.84 1.32
N ALA A 126 -20.60 34.25 0.06
CA ALA A 126 -19.70 35.34 -0.32
C ALA A 126 -18.23 35.17 0.13
N LEU A 127 -17.71 33.94 0.00
CA LEU A 127 -16.29 33.65 0.21
C LEU A 127 -15.39 34.51 -0.69
N GLN A 128 -14.25 34.95 -0.13
CA GLN A 128 -13.23 35.68 -0.85
C GLN A 128 -12.41 34.73 -1.72
N VAL A 129 -12.18 35.10 -2.98
CA VAL A 129 -11.27 34.38 -3.87
C VAL A 129 -9.86 34.45 -3.31
N ILE A 130 -9.21 33.29 -3.13
CA ILE A 130 -7.87 33.18 -2.56
C ILE A 130 -7.03 32.17 -3.35
N SER A 131 -5.73 32.43 -3.41
CA SER A 131 -4.75 31.48 -3.94
C SER A 131 -4.52 30.33 -2.96
N PRO A 132 -4.04 29.17 -3.44
CA PRO A 132 -3.70 28.07 -2.56
C PRO A 132 -2.55 28.40 -1.60
N THR A 133 -2.48 27.68 -0.49
CA THR A 133 -1.34 27.71 0.44
C THR A 133 -0.82 26.32 0.74
N GLU A 134 0.46 26.23 1.12
CA GLU A 134 1.09 24.97 1.54
C GLU A 134 1.52 25.04 3.00
N CYS A 135 1.60 23.88 3.67
CA CYS A 135 2.14 23.82 5.02
C CYS A 135 3.65 24.08 5.03
N ALA A 136 4.16 24.61 6.14
CA ALA A 136 5.58 24.91 6.25
C ALA A 136 6.45 23.63 6.26
N VAL A 137 7.64 23.74 5.68
CA VAL A 137 8.68 22.70 5.65
C VAL A 137 9.99 23.30 6.12
N ASN A 138 10.32 23.17 7.41
CA ASN A 138 11.54 23.77 7.97
C ASN A 138 12.49 22.73 8.55
N ILE A 139 13.77 22.92 8.25
CA ILE A 139 14.88 22.27 8.93
C ILE A 139 15.71 23.38 9.56
N GLN A 140 15.79 23.39 10.89
CA GLN A 140 16.60 24.38 11.61
C GLN A 140 18.06 23.97 11.53
N VAL A 141 18.93 24.94 11.27
CA VAL A 141 20.37 24.75 11.19
C VAL A 141 21.11 25.55 12.25
N ASP A 142 22.26 25.05 12.69
CA ASP A 142 23.19 25.81 13.53
C ASP A 142 24.01 26.83 12.71
N PRO A 143 24.81 27.71 13.35
CA PRO A 143 25.66 28.66 12.62
C PRO A 143 26.73 28.05 11.72
N LEU A 144 26.94 26.72 11.80
CA LEU A 144 27.84 25.96 10.94
C LEU A 144 27.09 25.25 9.80
N GLY A 145 25.78 25.49 9.68
CA GLY A 145 24.91 24.91 8.64
C GLY A 145 24.31 23.55 8.99
N ARG A 146 24.66 22.95 10.13
CA ARG A 146 24.25 21.58 10.43
C ARG A 146 22.80 21.52 10.88
N PRO A 147 21.99 20.56 10.40
CA PRO A 147 20.60 20.41 10.84
C PRO A 147 20.55 20.04 12.33
N ILE A 148 19.77 20.79 13.10
CA ILE A 148 19.57 20.61 14.54
C ILE A 148 18.14 20.20 14.91
N SER A 149 17.16 20.52 14.06
CA SER A 149 15.76 20.17 14.27
C SER A 149 15.06 20.03 12.93
N PHE A 150 14.13 19.08 12.86
CA PHE A 150 13.31 18.77 11.70
C PHE A 150 11.85 19.01 12.07
N ASP A 151 11.10 19.68 11.20
CA ASP A 151 9.64 19.64 11.27
C ASP A 151 9.15 18.19 11.02
N PRO A 152 7.96 17.80 11.53
CA PRO A 152 7.47 16.42 11.44
C PRO A 152 7.39 15.84 10.02
N ASN A 153 7.26 16.71 9.02
CA ASN A 153 7.16 16.40 7.60
C ASN A 153 8.49 16.55 6.84
N THR A 154 9.62 16.60 7.54
CA THR A 154 10.96 16.73 6.95
C THR A 154 11.91 15.66 7.46
N ILE A 155 12.85 15.21 6.62
CA ILE A 155 13.83 14.19 7.00
C ILE A 155 15.14 14.33 6.23
N GLN A 156 16.25 14.00 6.89
CA GLN A 156 17.56 13.83 6.28
C GLN A 156 17.81 12.36 5.98
N VAL A 157 18.20 12.06 4.75
CA VAL A 157 18.49 10.70 4.29
C VAL A 157 19.85 10.67 3.59
N ILE A 158 20.64 9.64 3.90
CA ILE A 158 21.85 9.32 3.16
C ILE A 158 21.61 7.95 2.51
N PRO A 159 21.20 7.88 1.24
CA PRO A 159 21.01 6.63 0.53
C PRO A 159 22.30 5.81 0.52
N THR A 160 22.14 4.51 0.62
CA THR A 160 23.24 3.54 0.60
C THR A 160 22.92 2.45 -0.39
N GLU A 161 23.96 1.83 -0.95
CA GLU A 161 23.81 0.67 -1.82
C GLU A 161 23.07 -0.48 -1.13
N LEU A 162 22.23 -1.19 -1.89
CA LEU A 162 21.72 -2.49 -1.47
C LEU A 162 22.90 -3.47 -1.36
N SER A 163 22.84 -4.32 -0.34
CA SER A 163 23.94 -5.23 -0.02
C SER A 163 23.93 -6.49 -0.87
N ALA A 164 25.14 -7.00 -1.14
CA ALA A 164 25.34 -8.28 -1.79
C ALA A 164 24.63 -9.42 -1.03
N GLY A 165 23.66 -10.08 -1.67
CA GLY A 165 22.84 -11.16 -1.14
C GLY A 165 21.57 -10.73 -0.42
N TRP A 166 21.28 -9.43 -0.33
CA TRP A 166 20.10 -8.96 0.41
C TRP A 166 18.80 -9.44 -0.24
N MET A 167 17.92 -10.02 0.58
CA MET A 167 16.56 -10.34 0.20
C MET A 167 15.59 -9.42 0.93
N GLU A 168 14.65 -8.87 0.17
CA GLU A 168 13.55 -8.08 0.71
C GLU A 168 12.72 -8.92 1.69
N PRO A 169 12.29 -8.31 2.81
CA PRO A 169 11.31 -8.93 3.67
C PRO A 169 10.06 -9.26 2.89
N ARG A 170 9.45 -10.40 3.22
CA ARG A 170 8.28 -10.91 2.52
C ARG A 170 7.45 -11.78 3.43
N VAL A 171 6.19 -12.01 3.03
CA VAL A 171 5.44 -13.14 3.57
C VAL A 171 6.15 -14.43 3.17
N SER A 172 6.26 -15.37 4.10
CA SER A 172 6.87 -16.67 3.85
C SER A 172 6.20 -17.39 2.67
N ASP A 173 6.89 -18.36 2.07
CA ASP A 173 6.38 -19.11 0.90
C ASP A 173 5.10 -19.91 1.20
N ALA A 174 4.74 -20.10 2.48
CA ALA A 174 3.45 -20.65 2.90
C ALA A 174 2.27 -19.71 2.61
N GLY A 175 2.52 -18.43 2.33
CA GLY A 175 1.51 -17.43 2.05
C GLY A 175 0.73 -16.97 3.28
N ILE A 176 -0.46 -16.43 3.02
CA ILE A 176 -1.44 -16.03 4.03
C ILE A 176 -2.54 -17.09 4.02
N GLU A 177 -2.73 -17.76 5.16
CA GLU A 177 -3.71 -18.83 5.31
C GLU A 177 -4.99 -18.29 5.94
N HIS A 178 -6.15 -18.61 5.36
CA HIS A 178 -7.46 -18.35 5.95
C HIS A 178 -7.81 -19.49 6.92
N THR A 179 -7.57 -19.27 8.21
CA THR A 179 -7.60 -20.33 9.24
C THR A 179 -8.96 -20.52 9.90
N GLY A 180 -9.87 -19.57 9.73
CA GLY A 180 -11.21 -19.65 10.31
C GLY A 180 -12.20 -18.75 9.59
N GLY A 181 -13.49 -19.05 9.75
CA GLY A 181 -14.59 -18.28 9.17
C GLY A 181 -14.94 -18.72 7.76
N ARG A 182 -15.83 -17.96 7.11
CA ARG A 182 -16.36 -18.27 5.77
C ARG A 182 -16.34 -17.05 4.85
N GLY A 183 -15.71 -15.95 5.27
CA GLY A 183 -15.54 -14.77 4.43
C GLY A 183 -14.81 -15.13 3.13
N THR A 184 -15.22 -14.51 2.03
CA THR A 184 -14.66 -14.81 0.69
C THR A 184 -13.65 -13.76 0.23
N GLY A 185 -13.45 -12.72 1.03
CA GLY A 185 -12.44 -11.72 0.78
C GLY A 185 -11.02 -12.28 0.94
N ARG A 186 -10.03 -11.40 0.83
CA ARG A 186 -8.64 -11.73 1.14
C ARG A 186 -7.98 -10.67 2.00
N VAL A 187 -6.89 -11.05 2.63
CA VAL A 187 -5.95 -10.13 3.27
C VAL A 187 -4.68 -10.10 2.44
N GLU A 188 -4.11 -8.91 2.29
CA GLU A 188 -2.83 -8.67 1.64
C GLU A 188 -1.87 -8.04 2.65
N VAL A 189 -0.58 -8.35 2.53
CA VAL A 189 0.47 -7.77 3.36
C VAL A 189 1.47 -7.08 2.46
N GLN A 190 1.68 -5.79 2.69
CA GLN A 190 2.64 -4.98 1.96
C GLN A 190 3.74 -4.52 2.92
N VAL A 191 5.00 -4.76 2.55
CA VAL A 191 6.14 -4.26 3.33
C VAL A 191 6.33 -2.78 3.03
N TYR A 192 6.36 -1.96 4.09
CA TYR A 192 6.53 -0.51 4.01
C TYR A 192 7.90 -0.07 4.50
N ASN A 193 8.31 -0.56 5.68
CA ASN A 193 9.65 -0.34 6.23
C ASN A 193 10.35 -1.68 6.44
N PRO A 194 11.18 -2.12 5.46
CA PRO A 194 11.91 -3.37 5.54
C PRO A 194 12.74 -3.54 6.82
N HIS A 195 13.21 -2.46 7.43
CA HIS A 195 14.10 -2.51 8.61
C HIS A 195 13.37 -2.78 9.93
N GLN A 196 12.04 -2.72 9.94
CA GLN A 196 11.23 -3.02 11.12
C GLN A 196 10.59 -4.41 11.06
N VAL A 197 10.62 -5.08 9.90
CA VAL A 197 10.04 -6.41 9.73
C VAL A 197 10.85 -7.46 10.48
N LEU A 198 10.18 -8.17 11.38
CA LEU A 198 10.77 -9.25 12.18
C LEU A 198 10.77 -10.57 11.40
N THR A 199 11.86 -11.32 11.49
CA THR A 199 12.02 -12.60 10.78
C THR A 199 11.48 -13.78 11.59
N ASN A 200 10.89 -14.76 10.90
CA ASN A 200 10.23 -15.93 11.50
C ASN A 200 9.14 -15.56 12.52
N HIS A 201 8.52 -14.40 12.32
CA HIS A 201 7.51 -13.88 13.22
C HIS A 201 6.11 -14.19 12.66
N ARG A 202 5.29 -14.84 13.48
CA ARG A 202 3.93 -15.25 13.14
C ARG A 202 2.91 -14.21 13.59
N TYR A 203 1.98 -13.90 12.70
CA TYR A 203 0.91 -12.95 12.92
C TYR A 203 -0.45 -13.57 12.66
N ARG A 204 -1.46 -12.98 13.30
CA ARG A 204 -2.87 -13.29 13.05
C ARG A 204 -3.66 -12.01 12.84
N VAL A 205 -4.52 -12.01 11.84
CA VAL A 205 -5.56 -11.00 11.61
C VAL A 205 -6.90 -11.61 12.00
N GLU A 206 -7.62 -10.96 12.90
CA GLU A 206 -8.95 -11.37 13.37
C GLU A 206 -9.94 -10.22 13.17
N PHE A 207 -11.23 -10.55 13.06
CA PHE A 207 -12.28 -9.56 12.86
C PHE A 207 -13.29 -9.57 14.00
N GLU A 208 -14.01 -8.46 14.18
CA GLU A 208 -15.27 -8.42 14.92
C GLU A 208 -16.37 -7.87 14.00
N ASP A 209 -17.62 -8.17 14.36
CA ASP A 209 -18.79 -7.73 13.63
C ASP A 209 -19.85 -7.10 14.56
N ASP A 210 -20.79 -6.38 13.95
CA ASP A 210 -21.83 -5.64 14.65
C ASP A 210 -23.08 -6.46 15.05
N GLY A 211 -23.11 -7.77 14.75
CA GLY A 211 -24.21 -8.67 15.08
C GLY A 211 -25.56 -8.34 14.40
N ARG A 212 -25.61 -7.42 13.43
CA ARG A 212 -26.87 -6.94 12.84
C ARG A 212 -27.68 -8.03 12.13
N PHE A 213 -27.08 -9.18 11.81
CA PHE A 213 -27.78 -10.28 11.17
C PHE A 213 -28.53 -11.20 12.14
N GLU A 214 -28.33 -11.10 13.45
CA GLU A 214 -29.03 -11.92 14.45
C GLU A 214 -30.57 -11.82 14.32
N GLN A 215 -31.07 -10.63 14.00
CA GLN A 215 -32.49 -10.39 13.83
C GLN A 215 -33.10 -11.10 12.60
N PHE A 216 -32.25 -11.55 11.67
CA PHE A 216 -32.62 -12.30 10.47
C PHE A 216 -32.29 -13.79 10.63
N ASP A 217 -31.26 -14.10 11.42
CA ASP A 217 -30.65 -15.41 11.54
C ASP A 217 -30.19 -15.67 12.99
N THR A 218 -30.95 -16.45 13.76
CA THR A 218 -30.55 -16.85 15.12
C THR A 218 -29.54 -17.99 15.16
N LEU A 219 -29.29 -18.66 14.03
CA LEU A 219 -28.34 -19.76 13.97
C LEU A 219 -26.91 -19.23 13.88
N ARG A 220 -26.74 -17.97 13.42
CA ARG A 220 -25.43 -17.33 13.26
C ARG A 220 -25.47 -15.91 13.78
N TYR A 221 -24.77 -15.69 14.89
CA TYR A 221 -24.58 -14.39 15.52
C TYR A 221 -23.50 -13.60 14.78
N THR A 222 -23.81 -13.14 13.56
CA THR A 222 -22.88 -12.40 12.71
C THR A 222 -23.48 -11.07 12.23
N GLY A 223 -22.70 -10.27 11.54
CA GLY A 223 -23.06 -8.92 11.13
C GLY A 223 -22.04 -8.33 10.17
N PHE A 224 -22.06 -7.02 10.00
CA PHE A 224 -21.06 -6.32 9.20
C PHE A 224 -19.75 -6.21 9.97
N THR A 225 -18.63 -6.44 9.27
CA THR A 225 -17.28 -6.21 9.80
C THR A 225 -17.19 -4.79 10.33
N ASN A 226 -16.87 -4.64 11.61
CA ASN A 226 -16.75 -3.33 12.25
C ASN A 226 -15.39 -3.13 12.93
N LYS A 227 -14.53 -4.15 12.93
CA LYS A 227 -13.20 -4.08 13.50
C LYS A 227 -12.28 -5.13 12.91
N MET A 228 -11.02 -4.76 12.74
CA MET A 228 -9.91 -5.66 12.40
C MET A 228 -8.83 -5.54 13.47
N VAL A 229 -8.32 -6.67 13.93
CA VAL A 229 -7.28 -6.74 14.96
C VAL A 229 -6.10 -7.53 14.40
N VAL A 230 -4.90 -6.96 14.49
CA VAL A 230 -3.65 -7.64 14.11
C VAL A 230 -2.89 -8.00 15.39
N LYS A 231 -2.51 -9.26 15.52
CA LYS A 231 -1.79 -9.79 16.68
C LYS A 231 -0.48 -10.43 16.25
N SER A 232 0.56 -10.27 17.06
CA SER A 232 1.74 -11.14 17.04
C SER A 232 1.43 -12.39 17.83
N LEU A 233 1.43 -13.54 17.16
CA LEU A 233 1.33 -14.85 17.82
C LEU A 233 2.64 -15.28 18.48
N THR A 234 3.75 -14.66 18.09
CA THR A 234 5.07 -15.01 18.60
C THR A 234 5.37 -14.32 19.93
N ASP A 235 4.98 -13.05 20.04
CA ASP A 235 5.15 -12.24 21.25
C ASP A 235 3.90 -12.20 22.16
N ASP A 236 2.80 -12.83 21.72
CA ASP A 236 1.50 -12.78 22.39
C ASP A 236 1.03 -11.33 22.65
N ALA A 237 1.10 -10.50 21.61
CA ALA A 237 0.81 -9.07 21.67
C ALA A 237 -0.24 -8.65 20.63
N THR A 238 -1.10 -7.70 20.99
CA THR A 238 -1.98 -7.03 20.02
C THR A 238 -1.27 -5.81 19.46
N LEU A 239 -1.08 -5.79 18.14
CA LEU A 239 -0.29 -4.79 17.43
C LEU A 239 -1.16 -3.65 16.90
N LEU A 240 -2.29 -4.00 16.28
CA LEU A 240 -3.20 -3.02 15.68
C LEU A 240 -4.65 -3.34 16.04
N ASN A 241 -5.43 -2.28 16.14
CA ASN A 241 -6.86 -2.34 16.37
C ASN A 241 -7.53 -1.25 15.53
N VAL A 242 -8.12 -1.66 14.40
CA VAL A 242 -8.69 -0.77 13.39
C VAL A 242 -10.21 -0.87 13.47
N LEU A 243 -10.86 0.23 13.83
CA LEU A 243 -12.31 0.34 13.85
C LEU A 243 -12.85 0.67 12.46
N ASN A 244 -13.93 0.00 12.05
CA ASN A 244 -14.58 0.12 10.76
C ASN A 244 -13.57 0.09 9.58
N PRO A 245 -12.78 -1.00 9.47
CA PRO A 245 -11.72 -1.08 8.47
C PRO A 245 -12.32 -0.95 7.06
N LYS A 246 -11.72 -0.09 6.23
CA LYS A 246 -12.12 0.07 4.83
C LYS A 246 -11.31 -0.87 3.94
N ASN A 247 -11.89 -1.20 2.78
CA ASN A 247 -11.15 -1.93 1.76
C ASN A 247 -10.09 -1.05 1.12
N ASN A 248 -8.94 -1.64 0.79
CA ASN A 248 -7.80 -0.93 0.18
C ASN A 248 -7.37 0.30 0.98
N ASP A 249 -7.54 0.26 2.31
CA ASP A 249 -7.15 1.37 3.17
C ASP A 249 -5.62 1.42 3.26
N LEU A 250 -5.09 2.59 2.91
CA LEU A 250 -3.66 2.89 2.87
C LEU A 250 -3.24 3.85 3.99
N SER A 251 -4.04 3.94 5.07
CA SER A 251 -3.71 4.74 6.25
C SER A 251 -2.42 4.26 6.94
N GLU A 252 -1.65 5.21 7.47
CA GLU A 252 -0.47 4.95 8.29
C GLU A 252 -0.82 4.20 9.59
N ASP A 253 -2.05 4.36 10.09
CA ASP A 253 -2.56 3.65 11.27
C ASP A 253 -2.63 2.13 11.07
N MET A 254 -2.49 1.67 9.82
CA MET A 254 -2.46 0.25 9.46
C MET A 254 -1.04 -0.32 9.36
N ILE A 255 0.00 0.48 9.60
CA ILE A 255 1.39 0.06 9.60
C ILE A 255 1.77 -0.46 10.99
N THR A 256 2.32 -1.67 11.05
CA THR A 256 2.91 -2.24 12.26
C THR A 256 4.12 -3.07 11.92
N GLU A 257 5.15 -3.02 12.77
CA GLU A 257 6.39 -3.79 12.60
C GLU A 257 6.93 -3.77 11.14
N GLY A 258 6.86 -2.61 10.48
CA GLY A 258 7.37 -2.40 9.13
C GLY A 258 6.51 -2.91 7.97
N PHE A 259 5.34 -3.49 8.22
CA PHE A 259 4.41 -3.88 7.18
C PHE A 259 3.01 -3.32 7.42
N ARG A 260 2.18 -3.34 6.38
CA ARG A 260 0.77 -2.97 6.41
C ARG A 260 -0.08 -4.18 6.04
N VAL A 261 -1.22 -4.32 6.69
CA VAL A 261 -2.26 -5.29 6.34
C VAL A 261 -3.35 -4.57 5.55
N ILE A 262 -3.53 -4.94 4.28
CA ILE A 262 -4.56 -4.38 3.40
C ILE A 262 -5.74 -5.35 3.35
N LEU A 263 -6.93 -4.81 3.65
CA LEU A 263 -8.16 -5.57 3.64
C LEU A 263 -8.82 -5.54 2.25
N HIS A 264 -9.16 -6.71 1.73
CA HIS A 264 -10.00 -6.88 0.54
C HIS A 264 -11.25 -7.68 0.92
N ASN A 265 -12.12 -7.06 1.70
CA ASN A 265 -13.39 -7.66 2.11
C ASN A 265 -14.37 -7.67 0.93
N ASP A 266 -15.17 -8.71 0.81
CA ASP A 266 -16.19 -8.74 -0.24
C ASP A 266 -17.43 -7.94 0.16
N THR A 267 -18.26 -7.58 -0.82
CA THR A 267 -19.65 -7.18 -0.55
C THR A 267 -20.55 -8.39 -0.69
N THR A 268 -21.57 -8.49 0.16
CA THR A 268 -22.52 -9.60 0.14
C THR A 268 -23.28 -9.64 -1.18
N LYS A 269 -22.93 -10.59 -2.06
CA LYS A 269 -23.56 -10.77 -3.38
C LYS A 269 -23.62 -12.22 -3.83
N VAL A 270 -24.59 -12.60 -4.66
CA VAL A 270 -24.54 -13.87 -5.41
C VAL A 270 -23.37 -13.80 -6.39
N ASP A 271 -22.47 -14.77 -6.32
CA ASP A 271 -21.40 -14.93 -7.30
C ASP A 271 -21.90 -15.86 -8.41
N THR A 272 -22.50 -15.26 -9.44
CA THR A 272 -23.03 -15.97 -10.60
C THR A 272 -21.95 -16.74 -11.37
N ASN A 273 -20.68 -16.37 -11.24
CA ASN A 273 -19.59 -17.06 -11.92
C ASN A 273 -19.08 -18.26 -11.11
N ALA A 274 -19.08 -18.15 -9.78
CA ALA A 274 -18.75 -19.26 -8.89
C ALA A 274 -19.92 -20.24 -8.69
N SER A 275 -21.16 -19.83 -8.99
CA SER A 275 -22.35 -20.68 -8.96
C SER A 275 -22.39 -21.66 -10.14
N TYR A 276 -22.76 -22.91 -9.89
CA TYR A 276 -22.70 -23.98 -10.90
C TYR A 276 -23.71 -25.11 -10.66
N TRP A 277 -24.06 -25.84 -11.72
CA TRP A 277 -24.82 -27.09 -11.59
C TRP A 277 -23.90 -28.21 -11.12
N SER A 278 -24.07 -28.64 -9.88
CA SER A 278 -23.34 -29.78 -9.31
C SER A 278 -23.85 -31.11 -9.88
N THR A 279 -25.12 -31.16 -10.26
CA THR A 279 -25.75 -32.24 -11.02
C THR A 279 -26.65 -31.60 -12.08
N GLY A 280 -26.61 -32.12 -13.31
CA GLY A 280 -27.36 -31.56 -14.44
C GLY A 280 -26.48 -30.77 -15.43
N SER A 281 -27.07 -30.40 -16.56
CA SER A 281 -26.38 -29.68 -17.65
C SER A 281 -27.13 -28.44 -18.14
N SER A 282 -28.06 -27.92 -17.33
CA SER A 282 -28.78 -26.70 -17.69
C SER A 282 -27.81 -25.50 -17.75
N PRO A 283 -27.88 -24.65 -18.78
CA PRO A 283 -27.10 -23.40 -18.80
C PRO A 283 -27.77 -22.26 -18.02
N LEU A 284 -28.87 -22.53 -17.30
CA LEU A 284 -29.57 -21.54 -16.48
C LEU A 284 -28.68 -21.10 -15.32
N LYS A 285 -28.58 -19.79 -15.06
CA LYS A 285 -27.75 -19.22 -13.98
C LYS A 285 -28.58 -18.42 -12.99
N ALA A 286 -28.11 -18.36 -11.75
CA ALA A 286 -28.67 -17.57 -10.67
C ALA A 286 -28.01 -16.19 -10.61
N TYR A 287 -28.82 -15.13 -10.57
CA TYR A 287 -28.39 -13.74 -10.45
C TYR A 287 -29.01 -13.13 -9.20
N GLY A 288 -28.20 -12.51 -8.36
CA GLY A 288 -28.69 -11.75 -7.21
C GLY A 288 -29.51 -10.55 -7.64
N LEU A 289 -30.69 -10.37 -7.06
CA LEU A 289 -31.52 -9.19 -7.26
C LEU A 289 -31.02 -8.06 -6.36
N THR A 290 -30.91 -6.85 -6.92
CA THR A 290 -30.57 -5.63 -6.19
C THR A 290 -31.71 -4.61 -6.32
N GLY A 291 -31.95 -3.82 -5.26
CA GLY A 291 -32.95 -2.74 -5.27
C GLY A 291 -33.98 -2.80 -4.13
N VAL A 292 -34.94 -1.86 -4.18
CA VAL A 292 -35.97 -1.67 -3.14
C VAL A 292 -36.87 -2.91 -3.09
N ASN A 293 -37.09 -3.46 -1.88
CA ASN A 293 -37.94 -4.64 -1.57
C ASN A 293 -37.31 -6.05 -1.71
N THR A 294 -35.99 -6.16 -1.94
CA THR A 294 -35.28 -7.45 -2.08
C THR A 294 -34.92 -8.14 -0.75
N GLY A 295 -35.04 -7.45 0.39
CA GLY A 295 -34.71 -7.97 1.71
C GLY A 295 -33.32 -7.54 2.20
N GLN A 296 -32.89 -8.07 3.35
CA GLN A 296 -31.52 -7.89 3.84
C GLN A 296 -30.69 -9.14 3.47
N PRO A 297 -29.78 -9.04 2.49
CA PRO A 297 -29.02 -10.19 2.03
C PRO A 297 -28.07 -10.68 3.13
N VAL A 298 -28.37 -11.85 3.69
CA VAL A 298 -27.47 -12.59 4.59
C VAL A 298 -26.65 -13.54 3.74
N ALA A 299 -25.32 -13.48 3.86
CA ALA A 299 -24.39 -14.18 2.98
C ALA A 299 -24.35 -15.68 3.31
N ARG A 300 -25.19 -16.46 2.62
CA ARG A 300 -25.38 -17.90 2.78
C ARG A 300 -25.27 -18.57 1.42
N ASP A 301 -24.74 -19.78 1.39
CA ASP A 301 -24.71 -20.59 0.18
C ASP A 301 -25.96 -21.46 0.12
N TYR A 302 -26.52 -21.59 -1.09
CA TYR A 302 -27.79 -22.24 -1.28
C TYR A 302 -27.72 -23.34 -2.33
N GLU A 303 -28.54 -24.35 -2.15
CA GLU A 303 -28.83 -25.34 -3.17
C GLU A 303 -30.26 -25.17 -3.68
N ILE A 304 -30.40 -25.13 -5.01
CA ILE A 304 -31.68 -25.26 -5.69
C ILE A 304 -31.76 -26.69 -6.20
N ARG A 305 -32.53 -27.52 -5.50
CA ARG A 305 -32.68 -28.94 -5.81
C ARG A 305 -33.92 -29.13 -6.67
N VAL A 306 -33.75 -29.45 -7.94
CA VAL A 306 -34.84 -29.70 -8.88
C VAL A 306 -35.29 -31.15 -8.72
N LEU A 307 -36.58 -31.32 -8.51
CA LEU A 307 -37.25 -32.59 -8.23
C LEU A 307 -38.41 -32.72 -9.23
N GLY A 308 -39.53 -33.32 -8.83
CA GLY A 308 -40.75 -33.36 -9.64
C GLY A 308 -41.75 -32.27 -9.26
N ALA A 309 -42.82 -32.14 -10.05
CA ALA A 309 -43.92 -31.21 -9.76
C ALA A 309 -44.47 -31.42 -8.33
N GLY A 310 -44.73 -30.31 -7.62
CA GLY A 310 -45.22 -30.32 -6.24
C GLY A 310 -44.18 -30.68 -5.18
N ALA A 311 -42.89 -30.60 -5.50
CA ALA A 311 -41.79 -30.82 -4.56
C ALA A 311 -41.74 -29.82 -3.39
N ASP A 312 -42.21 -28.59 -3.62
CA ASP A 312 -42.37 -27.56 -2.60
C ASP A 312 -43.63 -26.72 -2.88
N THR A 313 -44.08 -25.97 -1.90
CA THR A 313 -45.13 -24.96 -2.02
C THR A 313 -44.58 -23.61 -1.58
N SER A 314 -44.43 -22.69 -2.54
CA SER A 314 -44.02 -21.30 -2.30
C SER A 314 -45.00 -20.60 -1.35
N LEU A 315 -44.55 -19.53 -0.70
CA LEU A 315 -45.33 -18.76 0.29
C LEU A 315 -46.66 -18.21 -0.25
N ASN A 316 -46.77 -17.97 -1.56
CA ASN A 316 -48.02 -17.62 -2.25
C ASN A 316 -48.92 -18.84 -2.60
N ARG A 317 -48.67 -20.00 -1.98
CA ARG A 317 -49.38 -21.27 -2.16
C ARG A 317 -49.33 -21.84 -3.58
N ARG A 318 -48.27 -21.53 -4.32
CA ARG A 318 -48.00 -22.11 -5.64
C ARG A 318 -47.15 -23.37 -5.48
N PRO A 319 -47.55 -24.52 -6.03
CA PRO A 319 -46.67 -25.68 -6.15
C PRO A 319 -45.45 -25.34 -6.99
N THR A 320 -44.32 -25.96 -6.69
CA THR A 320 -43.06 -25.78 -7.44
C THR A 320 -42.34 -27.11 -7.56
N ASN A 321 -41.50 -27.26 -8.59
CA ASN A 321 -40.73 -28.48 -8.82
C ASN A 321 -39.36 -28.49 -8.12
N PHE A 322 -39.03 -27.48 -7.32
CA PHE A 322 -37.73 -27.36 -6.68
C PHE A 322 -37.83 -26.96 -5.22
N GLN A 323 -36.77 -27.25 -4.47
CA GLN A 323 -36.60 -26.82 -3.08
C GLN A 323 -35.37 -25.93 -2.96
N VAL A 324 -35.43 -24.97 -2.04
CA VAL A 324 -34.30 -24.11 -1.68
C VAL A 324 -33.73 -24.58 -0.35
N TRP A 325 -32.45 -24.87 -0.31
CA TRP A 325 -31.73 -25.34 0.88
C TRP A 325 -30.62 -24.39 1.22
N ASP A 326 -30.42 -24.10 2.51
CA ASP A 326 -29.18 -23.53 3.00
C ASP A 326 -28.17 -24.66 3.16
N VAL A 327 -26.99 -24.48 2.58
CA VAL A 327 -25.87 -25.43 2.66
C VAL A 327 -24.59 -24.74 3.08
N THR A 328 -24.69 -23.53 3.65
CA THR A 328 -23.52 -22.79 4.09
C THR A 328 -22.77 -23.56 5.17
N ASP A 329 -23.49 -24.33 5.99
CA ASP A 329 -22.91 -25.39 6.80
C ASP A 329 -23.18 -26.76 6.15
N PRO A 330 -22.17 -27.43 5.58
CA PRO A 330 -22.36 -28.74 4.98
C PRO A 330 -22.81 -29.81 5.97
N ASP A 331 -22.51 -29.64 7.26
CA ASP A 331 -22.83 -30.62 8.31
C ASP A 331 -24.27 -30.48 8.82
N ASP A 332 -24.92 -29.33 8.60
CA ASP A 332 -26.30 -29.05 9.01
C ASP A 332 -27.11 -28.30 7.92
N PRO A 333 -27.34 -28.93 6.75
CA PRO A 333 -28.13 -28.33 5.70
C PRO A 333 -29.62 -28.36 6.04
N PHE A 334 -30.33 -27.27 5.79
CA PHE A 334 -31.76 -27.19 6.06
C PHE A 334 -32.55 -26.46 4.98
N ARG A 335 -33.82 -26.81 4.86
CA ARG A 335 -34.72 -26.24 3.85
C ARG A 335 -35.21 -24.84 4.24
N LEU A 336 -35.24 -23.95 3.27
CA LEU A 336 -35.67 -22.56 3.40
C LEU A 336 -37.06 -22.32 2.84
N ILE A 337 -37.72 -21.29 3.38
CA ILE A 337 -39.00 -20.80 2.88
C ILE A 337 -38.72 -19.75 1.80
N PHE A 338 -39.44 -19.80 0.69
CA PHE A 338 -39.29 -18.83 -0.40
C PHE A 338 -40.64 -18.42 -0.99
N LEU A 339 -40.65 -17.24 -1.64
CA LEU A 339 -41.72 -16.74 -2.49
C LEU A 339 -41.26 -16.80 -3.94
N LEU A 340 -41.95 -17.55 -4.77
CA LEU A 340 -41.75 -17.59 -6.21
C LEU A 340 -42.63 -16.53 -6.91
N THR A 341 -42.00 -15.76 -7.79
CA THR A 341 -42.61 -14.82 -8.72
C THR A 341 -42.23 -15.24 -10.14
N GLU A 342 -43.17 -15.86 -10.85
CA GLU A 342 -42.97 -16.40 -12.20
C GLU A 342 -43.23 -15.34 -13.28
N GLN A 343 -42.55 -15.48 -14.42
CA GLN A 343 -42.91 -14.79 -15.67
C GLN A 343 -43.49 -15.74 -16.73
N SER A 344 -43.41 -17.06 -16.53
CA SER A 344 -43.83 -18.11 -17.48
C SER A 344 -44.54 -19.28 -16.79
N GLU A 345 -44.33 -20.51 -17.26
CA GLU A 345 -45.16 -21.69 -16.96
C GLU A 345 -45.24 -21.94 -15.44
N PRO A 346 -46.46 -22.14 -14.88
CA PRO A 346 -46.60 -22.36 -13.46
C PRO A 346 -45.91 -23.68 -13.06
N GLU A 347 -45.26 -23.67 -11.89
CA GLU A 347 -44.75 -24.84 -11.15
C GLU A 347 -43.36 -25.37 -11.55
N VAL A 348 -42.70 -24.86 -12.59
CA VAL A 348 -41.39 -25.35 -13.06
C VAL A 348 -40.35 -24.22 -13.05
N LEU A 349 -39.18 -24.46 -12.44
CA LEU A 349 -38.07 -23.51 -12.49
C LEU A 349 -37.62 -23.24 -13.92
N ASP A 350 -37.79 -22.01 -14.39
CA ASP A 350 -37.45 -21.64 -15.75
C ASP A 350 -36.76 -20.26 -15.88
N HIS A 351 -36.70 -19.76 -17.11
CA HIS A 351 -36.07 -18.48 -17.43
C HIS A 351 -36.99 -17.30 -17.11
N GLY A 352 -36.51 -16.40 -16.28
CA GLY A 352 -37.25 -15.20 -15.85
C GLY A 352 -37.89 -15.37 -14.48
N ASP A 353 -37.88 -16.58 -13.93
CA ASP A 353 -38.32 -16.86 -12.57
C ASP A 353 -37.48 -16.12 -11.52
N ARG A 354 -38.18 -15.64 -10.50
CA ARG A 354 -37.57 -14.95 -9.37
C ARG A 354 -38.02 -15.58 -8.06
N ILE A 355 -37.07 -15.91 -7.20
CA ILE A 355 -37.35 -16.32 -5.83
C ILE A 355 -36.94 -15.22 -4.86
N THR A 356 -37.74 -15.03 -3.81
CA THR A 356 -37.36 -14.28 -2.61
C THR A 356 -37.27 -15.26 -1.46
N ILE A 357 -36.07 -15.44 -0.91
CA ILE A 357 -35.77 -16.30 0.23
C ILE A 357 -36.14 -15.57 1.51
N PHE A 358 -36.73 -16.30 2.45
CA PHE A 358 -37.11 -15.83 3.77
C PHE A 358 -36.34 -16.58 4.86
N ASN A 359 -36.19 -15.96 6.03
CA ASN A 359 -35.70 -16.66 7.20
C ASN A 359 -36.69 -17.75 7.62
N ASN A 360 -36.18 -18.84 8.20
CA ASN A 360 -37.00 -19.95 8.67
C ASN A 360 -37.57 -19.69 10.07
N ARG A 361 -38.26 -18.54 10.22
CA ARG A 361 -38.80 -18.04 11.48
C ARG A 361 -40.25 -17.61 11.31
N THR A 362 -40.95 -17.45 12.42
CA THR A 362 -42.37 -17.04 12.42
C THR A 362 -42.60 -15.63 11.89
N ASP A 363 -41.57 -14.77 11.92
CA ASP A 363 -41.64 -13.38 11.46
C ASP A 363 -41.39 -13.22 9.95
N LEU A 364 -40.91 -14.27 9.26
CA LEU A 364 -40.74 -14.33 7.80
C LEU A 364 -40.12 -13.05 7.22
N LYS A 365 -38.91 -12.72 7.67
CA LYS A 365 -38.11 -11.63 7.12
C LYS A 365 -37.47 -12.05 5.80
N ARG A 366 -37.48 -11.13 4.83
CA ARG A 366 -36.86 -11.30 3.51
C ARG A 366 -35.33 -11.24 3.64
N LEU A 367 -34.67 -12.23 3.07
CA LEU A 367 -33.22 -12.33 3.03
C LEU A 367 -32.69 -11.94 1.63
N TRP A 368 -32.92 -12.81 0.65
CA TRP A 368 -32.27 -12.75 -0.64
C TRP A 368 -33.28 -12.83 -1.78
N GLY A 369 -33.12 -12.00 -2.81
CA GLY A 369 -33.80 -12.18 -4.09
C GLY A 369 -32.86 -12.81 -5.11
N ILE A 370 -33.31 -13.86 -5.81
CA ILE A 370 -32.54 -14.50 -6.88
C ILE A 370 -33.42 -14.56 -8.13
N GLU A 371 -32.86 -14.17 -9.27
CA GLU A 371 -33.47 -14.34 -10.60
C GLU A 371 -32.71 -15.39 -11.38
N PHE A 372 -33.45 -16.29 -12.02
CA PHE A 372 -32.91 -17.32 -12.88
C PHE A 372 -33.02 -16.87 -14.33
N ARG A 373 -31.89 -16.82 -15.03
CA ARG A 373 -31.89 -16.50 -16.46
C ARG A 373 -30.80 -17.26 -17.20
N TYR A 374 -31.00 -17.39 -18.50
CA TYR A 374 -29.98 -17.90 -19.40
C TYR A 374 -29.03 -16.74 -19.71
N PRO A 375 -27.70 -16.99 -19.71
CA PRO A 375 -26.73 -16.01 -20.18
C PRO A 375 -27.05 -15.56 -21.62
N GLY A 376 -26.80 -14.28 -21.93
CA GLY A 376 -27.18 -13.70 -23.22
C GLY A 376 -26.41 -14.27 -24.42
N ASP A 377 -25.26 -14.89 -24.17
CA ASP A 377 -24.37 -15.57 -25.11
C ASP A 377 -24.80 -17.01 -25.44
N VAL A 378 -25.76 -17.57 -24.70
CA VAL A 378 -26.28 -18.92 -24.96
C VAL A 378 -27.34 -18.88 -26.06
N ASP A 379 -27.09 -19.60 -27.16
CA ASP A 379 -28.05 -19.78 -28.24
C ASP A 379 -29.36 -20.37 -27.69
N SER A 380 -30.48 -19.84 -28.19
CA SER A 380 -31.83 -20.35 -27.97
C SER A 380 -31.95 -21.86 -28.12
N THR A 381 -31.21 -22.47 -29.06
CA THR A 381 -31.25 -23.93 -29.29
C THR A 381 -30.51 -24.74 -28.22
N ALA A 382 -29.61 -24.12 -27.46
CA ALA A 382 -28.84 -24.73 -26.38
C ALA A 382 -29.47 -24.49 -24.99
N ARG A 383 -30.60 -23.77 -24.92
CA ARG A 383 -31.32 -23.52 -23.66
C ARG A 383 -32.05 -24.78 -23.21
N ILE A 384 -31.50 -25.45 -22.21
CA ILE A 384 -32.06 -26.66 -21.62
C ILE A 384 -32.61 -26.33 -20.24
N ALA A 385 -33.90 -26.55 -20.03
CA ALA A 385 -34.52 -26.38 -18.72
C ALA A 385 -33.99 -27.44 -17.73
N PRO A 386 -33.86 -27.09 -16.43
CA PRO A 386 -33.44 -28.05 -15.41
C PRO A 386 -34.40 -29.25 -15.32
N ALA A 387 -33.84 -30.45 -15.13
CA ALA A 387 -34.60 -31.69 -15.01
C ALA A 387 -34.67 -32.19 -13.56
N PRO A 388 -35.66 -33.04 -13.21
CA PRO A 388 -35.69 -33.70 -11.90
C PRO A 388 -34.38 -34.46 -11.61
N GLY A 389 -33.75 -34.14 -10.48
CA GLY A 389 -32.44 -34.65 -10.07
C GLY A 389 -31.30 -33.64 -10.21
N ASP A 390 -31.50 -32.54 -10.95
CA ASP A 390 -30.49 -31.49 -11.10
C ASP A 390 -30.36 -30.65 -9.81
N VAL A 391 -29.14 -30.21 -9.50
CA VAL A 391 -28.84 -29.41 -8.31
C VAL A 391 -27.93 -28.24 -8.66
N LEU A 392 -28.47 -27.03 -8.53
CA LEU A 392 -27.73 -25.79 -8.72
C LEU A 392 -27.17 -25.29 -7.38
N GLN A 393 -25.85 -25.14 -7.33
CA GLN A 393 -25.11 -24.49 -6.25
C GLN A 393 -25.11 -22.99 -6.49
N VAL A 394 -25.71 -22.24 -5.58
CA VAL A 394 -25.71 -20.77 -5.57
C VAL A 394 -24.71 -20.32 -4.52
N ILE A 395 -23.55 -19.88 -5.00
CA ILE A 395 -22.45 -19.39 -4.17
C ILE A 395 -22.63 -17.90 -3.92
N THR A 396 -22.44 -17.48 -2.68
CA THR A 396 -22.42 -16.07 -2.30
C THR A 396 -21.06 -15.64 -1.81
N ARG A 397 -20.71 -14.38 -2.12
CA ARG A 397 -19.60 -13.69 -1.50
C ARG A 397 -20.00 -13.23 -0.11
N LYS A 398 -19.09 -13.43 0.83
CA LYS A 398 -19.32 -13.23 2.26
C LYS A 398 -18.31 -12.23 2.79
N ILE A 399 -18.83 -11.25 3.50
CA ILE A 399 -18.02 -10.36 4.31
C ILE A 399 -17.34 -11.14 5.43
N PHE A 400 -16.21 -10.63 5.94
CA PHE A 400 -15.58 -11.17 7.13
C PHE A 400 -16.42 -10.92 8.39
N ASP A 401 -16.59 -11.94 9.23
CA ASP A 401 -17.26 -11.85 10.52
C ASP A 401 -16.33 -12.25 11.67
N ARG A 402 -16.83 -12.25 12.90
CA ARG A 402 -16.05 -12.59 14.10
C ARG A 402 -15.37 -13.96 14.10
N ASN A 403 -15.76 -14.87 13.20
CA ASN A 403 -15.16 -16.18 13.08
C ASN A 403 -14.02 -16.19 12.06
N ASP A 404 -13.87 -15.14 11.26
CA ASP A 404 -12.82 -15.02 10.27
C ASP A 404 -11.46 -14.72 10.89
N SER A 405 -10.44 -15.47 10.47
CA SER A 405 -9.07 -15.25 10.87
C SER A 405 -8.08 -15.63 9.78
N PHE A 406 -7.02 -14.85 9.65
CA PHE A 406 -5.90 -15.12 8.74
C PHE A 406 -4.61 -15.23 9.53
N GLU A 407 -3.75 -16.18 9.17
CA GLU A 407 -2.41 -16.30 9.73
C GLU A 407 -1.35 -16.20 8.63
N PHE A 408 -0.23 -15.58 8.97
CA PHE A 408 0.92 -15.53 8.09
C PHE A 408 2.21 -15.41 8.90
N THR A 409 3.34 -15.74 8.25
CA THR A 409 4.68 -15.58 8.82
C THR A 409 5.45 -14.58 7.99
N MET A 410 6.07 -13.60 8.62
CA MET A 410 7.01 -12.70 7.94
C MET A 410 8.42 -13.29 7.99
N ILE A 411 9.08 -13.22 6.84
CA ILE A 411 10.52 -13.34 6.72
C ILE A 411 11.05 -11.90 6.66
N GLY A 412 11.88 -11.55 7.64
CA GLY A 412 12.51 -10.24 7.74
C GLY A 412 13.67 -10.10 6.77
N ASN A 413 14.59 -9.18 7.05
CA ASN A 413 15.80 -9.05 6.24
C ASN A 413 16.62 -10.34 6.34
N ASP A 414 16.92 -10.92 5.18
CA ASP A 414 17.73 -12.12 5.08
C ASP A 414 18.83 -11.95 4.03
N PHE A 415 19.84 -12.82 4.08
CA PHE A 415 21.00 -12.79 3.21
C PHE A 415 21.21 -14.17 2.60
N ASP A 416 21.10 -14.24 1.28
CA ASP A 416 21.39 -15.45 0.53
C ASP A 416 22.88 -15.48 0.14
N ASP A 417 23.63 -16.42 0.71
CA ASP A 417 25.06 -16.62 0.41
C ASP A 417 25.34 -16.89 -1.07
N VAL A 418 24.41 -17.53 -1.80
CA VAL A 418 24.53 -17.76 -3.25
C VAL A 418 24.39 -16.44 -3.99
N LYS A 419 23.43 -15.61 -3.61
CA LYS A 419 23.26 -14.27 -4.16
C LYS A 419 24.45 -13.38 -3.81
N THR A 420 24.95 -13.40 -2.57
CA THR A 420 26.17 -12.67 -2.16
C THR A 420 27.35 -13.07 -3.03
N LYS A 421 27.52 -14.35 -3.33
CA LYS A 421 28.61 -14.83 -4.20
C LYS A 421 28.54 -14.25 -5.61
N ASN A 422 27.34 -14.16 -6.19
CA ASN A 422 27.14 -13.58 -7.51
C ASN A 422 27.41 -12.06 -7.52
N GLU A 423 27.14 -11.39 -6.41
CA GLU A 423 27.28 -9.93 -6.26
C GLU A 423 28.65 -9.50 -5.70
N LEU A 424 29.58 -10.44 -5.43
CA LEU A 424 30.96 -10.12 -5.05
C LEU A 424 31.68 -9.24 -6.08
N ASP A 425 31.30 -9.36 -7.36
CA ASP A 425 31.91 -8.57 -8.42
C ASP A 425 31.51 -7.09 -8.41
N ASP A 426 30.43 -6.77 -7.69
CA ASP A 426 29.87 -5.42 -7.54
C ASP A 426 30.46 -4.67 -6.34
N ILE A 427 31.55 -5.17 -5.75
CA ILE A 427 32.34 -4.42 -4.77
C ILE A 427 33.19 -3.38 -5.50
N TYR A 428 33.09 -2.13 -5.07
CA TYR A 428 33.88 -1.02 -5.59
C TYR A 428 34.26 -0.01 -4.50
N THR A 429 35.02 1.02 -4.88
CA THR A 429 35.50 2.07 -4.00
C THR A 429 34.93 3.42 -4.39
N VAL A 430 34.58 4.26 -3.40
CA VAL A 430 34.09 5.62 -3.61
C VAL A 430 34.84 6.62 -2.72
N PRO A 431 35.33 7.76 -3.23
CA PRO A 431 35.39 8.11 -4.65
C PRO A 431 36.53 7.38 -5.37
N ASP A 432 36.31 6.98 -6.63
CA ASP A 432 37.36 6.50 -7.52
C ASP A 432 37.29 7.25 -8.87
N PRO A 433 38.29 8.07 -9.24
CA PRO A 433 39.53 8.33 -8.50
C PRO A 433 39.32 9.23 -7.27
N TYR A 434 40.14 9.02 -6.24
CA TYR A 434 40.28 9.97 -5.14
C TYR A 434 41.25 11.09 -5.55
N ILE A 435 40.74 12.31 -5.73
CA ILE A 435 41.52 13.51 -6.01
C ILE A 435 41.85 14.24 -4.70
N ALA A 436 43.07 14.13 -4.18
CA ALA A 436 43.52 14.96 -3.07
C ALA A 436 43.74 16.39 -3.56
N VAL A 437 43.21 17.36 -2.82
CA VAL A 437 43.49 18.78 -3.02
C VAL A 437 44.53 19.26 -2.01
N SER A 438 45.27 20.30 -2.39
CA SER A 438 46.30 20.91 -1.55
C SER A 438 45.74 21.35 -0.20
N THR A 439 46.51 21.19 0.87
CA THR A 439 46.15 21.75 2.20
C THR A 439 46.14 23.28 2.24
N LEU A 440 46.67 23.93 1.19
CA LEU A 440 46.66 25.39 1.02
C LEU A 440 45.41 25.91 0.29
N GLU A 441 44.64 25.02 -0.34
CA GLU A 441 43.31 25.38 -0.83
C GLU A 441 42.37 25.56 0.36
N ARG A 442 41.52 26.58 0.28
CA ARG A 442 40.61 26.93 1.39
C ARG A 442 39.76 25.70 1.68
N LYS A 443 39.89 25.13 2.88
CA LYS A 443 38.93 24.13 3.38
C LYS A 443 37.57 24.80 3.27
N VAL A 444 36.72 24.39 2.35
CA VAL A 444 35.32 24.84 2.34
C VAL A 444 34.77 24.34 3.67
N VAL A 445 34.51 25.26 4.60
CA VAL A 445 34.08 24.95 5.98
C VAL A 445 32.62 24.51 6.01
N ASN A 446 32.00 24.32 4.85
CA ASN A 446 30.70 23.70 4.74
C ASN A 446 30.94 22.19 4.62
N GLU A 447 30.75 21.45 5.71
CA GLU A 447 30.67 19.98 5.69
C GLU A 447 29.58 19.48 4.72
N GLU A 448 28.66 20.37 4.31
CA GLU A 448 27.51 20.10 3.45
C GLU A 448 27.79 20.23 1.93
N GLU A 449 28.85 20.92 1.50
CA GLU A 449 29.22 21.03 0.06
C GLU A 449 30.62 20.49 -0.27
N GLY A 450 31.32 19.86 0.67
CA GLY A 450 32.76 19.59 0.53
C GLY A 450 33.24 18.25 1.09
N ARG A 451 32.94 17.15 0.41
CA ARG A 451 33.65 15.84 0.41
C ARG A 451 33.87 15.10 1.74
N GLY A 452 33.53 15.67 2.90
CA GLY A 452 33.77 15.10 4.22
C GLY A 452 35.26 14.87 4.53
N ASP A 453 35.54 14.02 5.52
CA ASP A 453 36.90 13.60 5.90
C ASP A 453 37.68 12.98 4.72
N ARG A 454 39.02 13.04 4.77
CA ARG A 454 39.88 12.37 3.79
C ARG A 454 39.73 10.85 3.89
N LYS A 455 38.83 10.27 3.11
CA LYS A 455 38.57 8.82 3.08
C LYS A 455 38.26 8.29 1.68
N ILE A 456 38.47 6.99 1.51
CA ILE A 456 37.82 6.16 0.49
C ILE A 456 36.96 5.16 1.23
N ASP A 457 35.76 4.92 0.73
CA ASP A 457 34.87 3.89 1.22
C ASP A 457 34.88 2.68 0.30
N PHE A 458 35.00 1.50 0.88
CA PHE A 458 34.71 0.23 0.22
C PHE A 458 33.22 -0.07 0.37
N VAL A 459 32.58 -0.40 -0.74
CA VAL A 459 31.12 -0.45 -0.87
C VAL A 459 30.68 -1.84 -1.32
N ASN A 460 29.43 -2.19 -0.97
CA ASN A 460 28.82 -3.49 -1.27
C ASN A 460 29.57 -4.69 -0.65
N LEU A 461 30.15 -4.48 0.54
CA LEU A 461 30.93 -5.52 1.21
C LEU A 461 30.00 -6.64 1.72
N PRO A 462 30.45 -7.91 1.74
CA PRO A 462 29.75 -8.98 2.45
C PRO A 462 29.70 -8.71 3.96
N LYS A 463 28.75 -9.33 4.68
CA LYS A 463 28.58 -9.12 6.15
C LYS A 463 29.86 -9.30 6.96
N ARG A 464 30.73 -10.23 6.53
CA ARG A 464 32.05 -10.50 7.11
C ARG A 464 33.06 -10.68 6.00
N CYS A 465 34.06 -9.80 5.96
CA CYS A 465 35.17 -9.94 5.02
C CYS A 465 36.42 -9.21 5.51
N THR A 466 37.56 -9.57 4.93
CA THR A 466 38.83 -8.87 5.13
C THR A 466 39.25 -8.19 3.82
N ILE A 467 39.58 -6.91 3.89
CA ILE A 467 40.06 -6.11 2.76
C ILE A 467 41.56 -5.91 2.91
N LYS A 468 42.32 -6.31 1.90
CA LYS A 468 43.78 -6.11 1.85
C LYS A 468 44.11 -5.16 0.71
N ILE A 469 44.80 -4.07 1.02
CA ILE A 469 45.15 -3.01 0.06
C ILE A 469 46.63 -3.11 -0.30
N PHE A 470 46.94 -3.05 -1.58
CA PHE A 470 48.28 -3.24 -2.13
C PHE A 470 48.69 -2.11 -3.09
N THR A 471 49.98 -1.83 -3.15
CA THR A 471 50.57 -1.01 -4.22
C THR A 471 50.60 -1.78 -5.55
N VAL A 472 50.86 -1.08 -6.67
CA VAL A 472 51.12 -1.74 -7.98
C VAL A 472 52.26 -2.77 -7.97
N SER A 473 53.20 -2.65 -7.02
CA SER A 473 54.30 -3.60 -6.82
C SER A 473 53.94 -4.78 -5.91
N GLY A 474 52.69 -4.89 -5.46
CA GLY A 474 52.21 -5.97 -4.60
C GLY A 474 52.56 -5.81 -3.11
N ARG A 475 53.02 -4.63 -2.68
CA ARG A 475 53.32 -4.38 -1.25
C ARG A 475 52.04 -4.08 -0.48
N LEU A 476 51.82 -4.79 0.62
CA LEU A 476 50.67 -4.56 1.51
C LEU A 476 50.77 -3.18 2.17
N VAL A 477 49.72 -2.38 1.99
CA VAL A 477 49.56 -1.02 2.53
C VAL A 477 48.80 -1.06 3.86
N ARG A 478 47.65 -1.75 3.86
CA ARG A 478 46.71 -1.83 4.98
C ARG A 478 45.90 -3.12 4.87
N THR A 479 45.49 -3.65 6.02
CA THR A 479 44.44 -4.67 6.13
C THR A 479 43.32 -4.08 6.96
N LEU A 480 42.09 -4.26 6.50
CA LEU A 480 40.89 -3.76 7.15
C LEU A 480 39.94 -4.94 7.34
N ASP A 481 39.47 -5.14 8.56
CA ASP A 481 38.48 -6.16 8.85
C ASP A 481 37.10 -5.53 8.89
N HIS A 482 36.16 -6.14 8.18
CA HIS A 482 34.78 -5.73 8.13
C HIS A 482 33.92 -6.80 8.79
N SER A 483 33.28 -6.45 9.90
CA SER A 483 32.27 -7.25 10.56
C SER A 483 31.07 -6.37 10.88
N ALA A 484 30.04 -6.46 10.04
CA ALA A 484 28.87 -5.63 10.18
C ALA A 484 27.69 -6.40 10.80
N THR A 485 26.89 -5.69 11.59
CA THR A 485 25.46 -6.00 11.74
C THR A 485 24.74 -5.64 10.44
N GLU A 486 23.50 -6.08 10.25
CA GLU A 486 22.76 -6.03 8.98
C GLU A 486 22.70 -4.65 8.28
N LYS A 487 23.03 -3.58 9.00
CA LYS A 487 22.79 -2.18 8.62
C LYS A 487 24.00 -1.40 8.10
N ASN A 488 25.23 -1.93 8.12
CA ASN A 488 26.38 -1.13 7.66
C ASN A 488 27.44 -1.94 6.91
N ARG A 489 27.26 -2.07 5.58
CA ARG A 489 28.14 -2.85 4.68
C ARG A 489 29.12 -2.00 3.87
N ARG A 490 29.46 -0.83 4.42
CA ARG A 490 30.46 0.10 3.91
C ARG A 490 31.61 0.16 4.91
N LEU A 491 32.85 0.27 4.42
CA LEU A 491 34.00 0.46 5.29
C LEU A 491 34.84 1.65 4.82
N ALA A 492 34.91 2.67 5.65
CA ALA A 492 35.75 3.83 5.45
C ALA A 492 37.22 3.52 5.73
N TRP A 493 38.09 3.97 4.83
CA TRP A 493 39.53 3.96 5.00
C TRP A 493 40.09 5.38 4.87
N ASP A 494 40.85 5.79 5.87
CA ASP A 494 41.46 7.12 6.04
C ASP A 494 42.68 7.40 5.14
N LEU A 495 42.94 6.52 4.15
CA LEU A 495 44.08 6.61 3.23
C LEU A 495 45.44 6.56 3.94
N ARG A 496 45.51 5.92 5.12
CA ARG A 496 46.76 5.71 5.85
C ARG A 496 47.22 4.26 5.79
N THR A 497 48.53 4.09 5.68
CA THR A 497 49.20 2.81 5.85
C THR A 497 48.98 2.25 7.27
N LYS A 498 49.35 0.98 7.51
CA LYS A 498 49.36 0.40 8.85
C LYS A 498 50.18 1.19 9.89
N ASP A 499 51.20 1.93 9.43
CA ASP A 499 52.10 2.72 10.27
C ASP A 499 51.61 4.17 10.46
N GLY A 500 50.40 4.48 9.99
CA GLY A 500 49.77 5.80 10.15
C GLY A 500 50.24 6.87 9.15
N LEU A 501 51.09 6.52 8.19
CA LEU A 501 51.57 7.40 7.13
C LEU A 501 50.56 7.51 5.99
N GLU A 502 50.39 8.71 5.42
CA GLU A 502 49.59 8.92 4.22
C GLU A 502 50.16 8.16 3.01
N ILE A 503 49.28 7.60 2.19
CA ILE A 503 49.68 6.97 0.93
C ILE A 503 50.06 8.01 -0.14
N SER A 504 50.89 7.62 -1.10
CA SER A 504 51.25 8.47 -2.25
C SER A 504 50.16 8.45 -3.33
N HIS A 505 50.22 9.40 -4.28
CA HIS A 505 49.45 9.28 -5.51
C HIS A 505 49.85 8.00 -6.28
N GLY A 506 48.92 7.45 -7.05
CA GLY A 506 49.12 6.23 -7.82
C GLY A 506 47.90 5.33 -7.86
N ILE A 507 48.07 4.19 -8.52
CA ILE A 507 47.06 3.12 -8.57
C ILE A 507 47.31 2.14 -7.43
N TYR A 508 46.23 1.70 -6.79
CA TYR A 508 46.25 0.69 -5.76
C TYR A 508 45.30 -0.44 -6.13
N PHE A 509 45.60 -1.63 -5.63
CA PHE A 509 44.75 -2.82 -5.77
C PHE A 509 44.21 -3.20 -4.40
N TYR A 510 43.01 -3.77 -4.37
CA TYR A 510 42.47 -4.37 -3.16
C TYR A 510 41.98 -5.77 -3.43
N VAL A 511 42.06 -6.61 -2.40
CA VAL A 511 41.48 -7.95 -2.37
C VAL A 511 40.50 -8.00 -1.20
N VAL A 512 39.23 -8.27 -1.48
CA VAL A 512 38.21 -8.58 -0.48
C VAL A 512 38.07 -10.09 -0.40
N ASP A 513 38.25 -10.63 0.79
CA ASP A 513 38.11 -12.06 1.09
C ASP A 513 36.94 -12.27 2.04
N ALA A 514 35.91 -12.99 1.60
CA ALA A 514 34.69 -13.26 2.35
C ALA A 514 34.63 -14.76 2.68
N PRO A 515 34.88 -15.15 3.95
CA PRO A 515 34.98 -16.56 4.33
C PRO A 515 33.72 -17.35 3.98
N GLY A 516 33.89 -18.46 3.26
CA GLY A 516 32.79 -19.34 2.83
C GLY A 516 32.03 -18.91 1.58
N ILE A 517 32.23 -17.66 1.11
CA ILE A 517 31.51 -17.09 -0.03
C ILE A 517 32.44 -17.01 -1.26
N GLY A 518 33.60 -16.37 -1.10
CA GLY A 518 34.57 -16.17 -2.18
C GLY A 518 35.45 -14.95 -1.98
N SER A 519 36.18 -14.55 -3.03
CA SER A 519 37.08 -13.40 -3.00
C SER A 519 36.93 -12.53 -4.24
N LYS A 520 37.03 -11.21 -4.06
CA LYS A 520 37.02 -10.20 -5.13
C LYS A 520 38.33 -9.43 -5.16
N THR A 521 38.82 -9.12 -6.35
CA THR A 521 39.92 -8.14 -6.54
C THR A 521 39.40 -6.92 -7.28
N GLY A 522 39.86 -5.74 -6.89
CA GLY A 522 39.60 -4.49 -7.60
C GLY A 522 40.78 -3.53 -7.52
N LYS A 523 40.59 -2.33 -8.06
CA LYS A 523 41.60 -1.26 -8.08
C LYS A 523 40.94 0.08 -7.85
N PHE A 524 41.73 1.07 -7.42
CA PHE A 524 41.34 2.47 -7.35
C PHE A 524 42.54 3.37 -7.60
N ALA A 525 42.28 4.61 -8.01
CA ALA A 525 43.31 5.61 -8.27
C ALA A 525 43.28 6.74 -7.23
N VAL A 526 44.48 7.18 -6.84
CA VAL A 526 44.70 8.37 -6.01
C VAL A 526 45.48 9.39 -6.81
N ILE A 527 44.89 10.55 -7.03
CA ILE A 527 45.49 11.71 -7.68
C ILE A 527 45.79 12.73 -6.58
N LYS A 528 46.97 13.35 -6.55
CA LYS A 528 47.31 14.40 -5.56
C LYS A 528 47.79 15.66 -6.28
#